data_AF-A0A0P9YEF8-F1
#
_entry.id   AF-A0A0P9YEF8-F1
#
_cell.length_a   1.000
_cell.length_b   1.000
_cell.length_c   1.000
_cell.angle_alpha   90.00
_cell.angle_beta   90.00
_cell.angle_gamma   90.00
#
_symmetry.space_group_name_H-M   'P 1'
#
loop_
_entity.id
_entity.type
_entity.pdbx_description
1 polymer ?
#
loop_
_entity_poly.entity_id
_entity_poly.type
_entity_poly.pdbx_seq_one_letter_code
_entity_poly.pdbx_strand_id
1 'polypeptide(L)'
;MDLTPREKDKLLIFTAGLVAERRLARGVKLNYPEAMAYISAALLEGARDGQTVADLMHYGTTLLTREQVMEGIPEMIPEIQVEATFPDGTKLVTVHQPIA
;
A
#
# COMPACT_ATOMS: atom_id res chain seq x y z
N MET A 1 -12.31 -5.76 -20.95
CA MET A 1 -12.69 -5.36 -19.58
C MET A 1 -13.23 -3.96 -19.67
N ASP A 2 -14.45 -3.72 -19.20
CA ASP A 2 -15.06 -2.38 -19.15
C ASP A 2 -14.76 -1.75 -17.79
N LEU A 3 -13.49 -1.37 -17.61
CA LEU A 3 -13.00 -0.81 -16.35
C LEU A 3 -13.45 0.65 -16.19
N THR A 4 -14.01 0.95 -15.03
CA THR A 4 -14.25 2.31 -14.56
C THR A 4 -12.91 3.06 -14.39
N PRO A 5 -12.91 4.41 -14.42
CA PRO A 5 -11.69 5.19 -14.16
C PRO A 5 -11.00 4.80 -12.85
N ARG A 6 -11.77 4.59 -11.79
CA ARG A 6 -11.25 4.20 -10.47
C ARG A 6 -10.59 2.81 -10.47
N GLU A 7 -11.10 1.86 -11.23
CA GLU A 7 -10.44 0.55 -11.39
C GLU A 7 -9.13 0.67 -12.16
N LYS A 8 -9.06 1.56 -13.16
CA LYS A 8 -7.80 1.86 -13.87
C LYS A 8 -6.77 2.50 -12.93
N ASP A 9 -7.19 3.42 -12.06
CA ASP A 9 -6.29 4.03 -11.07
C ASP A 9 -5.71 2.99 -10.10
N LYS A 10 -6.52 2.00 -9.68
CA LYS A 10 -6.05 0.88 -8.85
C LYS A 10 -5.01 0.02 -9.59
N LEU A 11 -5.15 -0.19 -10.90
CA LEU A 11 -4.13 -0.88 -11.70
C LEU A 11 -2.81 -0.09 -11.77
N LEU A 12 -2.87 1.24 -11.79
CA LEU A 12 -1.68 2.08 -11.72
C LEU A 12 -0.98 1.94 -10.36
N ILE A 13 -1.74 1.91 -9.26
CA ILE A 13 -1.20 1.64 -7.92
C ILE A 13 -0.50 0.29 -7.88
N PHE A 14 -1.15 -0.78 -8.37
CA PHE A 14 -0.56 -2.10 -8.43
C PHE A 14 0.75 -2.11 -9.24
N THR A 15 0.75 -1.46 -10.40
CA THR A 15 1.95 -1.37 -11.26
C THR A 15 3.08 -0.63 -10.56
N ALA A 16 2.80 0.49 -9.89
CA ALA A 16 3.79 1.23 -9.11
C ALA A 16 4.31 0.41 -7.91
N GLY A 17 3.43 -0.32 -7.23
CA GLY A 17 3.77 -1.24 -6.14
C GLY A 17 4.72 -2.34 -6.59
N LEU A 18 4.47 -2.95 -7.75
CA LEU A 18 5.35 -3.96 -8.34
C LEU A 18 6.73 -3.40 -8.72
N VAL A 19 6.79 -2.16 -9.19
CA VAL A 19 8.06 -1.47 -9.45
C VAL A 19 8.83 -1.23 -8.14
N ALA A 20 8.14 -0.77 -7.08
CA ALA A 20 8.71 -0.58 -5.75
C ALA A 20 9.20 -1.90 -5.14
N GLU A 21 8.39 -2.96 -5.16
CA GLU A 21 8.76 -4.30 -4.69
C GLU A 21 10.05 -4.79 -5.36
N ARG A 22 10.14 -4.69 -6.68
CA ARG A 22 11.35 -5.09 -7.43
C ARG A 22 12.57 -4.26 -7.09
N ARG A 23 12.40 -2.96 -6.77
CA ARG A 23 13.49 -2.08 -6.32
C ARG A 23 13.96 -2.49 -4.92
N LEU A 24 13.02 -2.69 -4.00
CA LEU A 24 13.29 -3.13 -2.63
C LEU A 24 14.01 -4.49 -2.60
N ALA A 25 13.57 -5.45 -3.42
CA ALA A 25 14.19 -6.77 -3.54
C ALA A 25 15.66 -6.73 -4.03
N ARG A 26 16.08 -5.64 -4.68
CA ARG A 26 17.49 -5.40 -5.06
C ARG A 26 18.28 -4.60 -4.01
N GLY A 27 17.68 -4.31 -2.86
CA GLY A 27 18.27 -3.51 -1.79
C GLY A 27 18.21 -2.00 -2.01
N VAL A 28 17.41 -1.51 -2.96
CA VAL A 28 17.21 -0.08 -3.15
C VAL A 28 16.24 0.44 -2.08
N LYS A 29 16.66 1.45 -1.32
CA LYS A 29 15.79 2.16 -0.38
C LYS A 29 14.67 2.89 -1.13
N LEU A 30 13.44 2.67 -0.72
CA LEU A 30 12.28 3.26 -1.38
C LEU A 30 12.14 4.75 -1.06
N ASN A 31 11.73 5.53 -2.06
CA ASN A 31 11.33 6.93 -1.88
C ASN A 31 9.83 7.05 -1.51
N TYR A 32 9.33 8.28 -1.38
CA TYR A 32 7.95 8.57 -1.00
C TYR A 32 6.88 7.85 -1.86
N PRO A 33 6.81 8.07 -3.20
CA PRO A 33 5.77 7.44 -4.00
C PRO A 33 5.90 5.92 -4.07
N GLU A 34 7.12 5.38 -3.96
CA GLU A 34 7.35 3.93 -3.92
C GLU A 34 6.82 3.30 -2.63
N ALA A 35 7.10 3.90 -1.47
CA ALA A 35 6.59 3.42 -0.19
C ALA A 35 5.06 3.47 -0.14
N MET A 36 4.46 4.59 -0.59
CA MET A 36 3.01 4.73 -0.73
C MET A 36 2.41 3.64 -1.61
N ALA A 37 2.98 3.40 -2.80
CA ALA A 37 2.47 2.43 -3.75
C ALA A 37 2.64 0.99 -3.25
N TYR A 38 3.78 0.67 -2.61
CA TYR A 38 4.07 -0.66 -2.07
C TYR A 38 3.03 -1.05 -1.01
N ILE A 39 2.83 -0.19 0.00
CA ILE A 39 1.86 -0.45 1.06
C ILE A 39 0.44 -0.48 0.48
N SER A 40 0.08 0.47 -0.38
CA SER A 40 -1.27 0.52 -0.96
C SER A 40 -1.62 -0.72 -1.78
N ALA A 41 -0.66 -1.24 -2.57
CA ALA A 41 -0.85 -2.46 -3.33
C ALA A 41 -1.09 -3.67 -2.41
N ALA A 42 -0.32 -3.80 -1.33
CA ALA A 42 -0.50 -4.88 -0.36
C ALA A 42 -1.86 -4.82 0.35
N LEU A 43 -2.37 -3.62 0.66
CA LEU A 43 -3.70 -3.45 1.25
C LEU A 43 -4.83 -3.85 0.28
N LEU A 44 -4.68 -3.53 -1.01
CA LEU A 44 -5.64 -3.93 -2.05
C LEU A 44 -5.71 -5.46 -2.17
N GLU A 45 -4.56 -6.13 -2.18
CA GLU A 45 -4.51 -7.61 -2.24
C GLU A 45 -5.03 -8.25 -0.95
N GLY A 46 -4.69 -7.72 0.22
CA GLY A 46 -5.21 -8.24 1.48
C GLY A 46 -6.74 -8.11 1.59
N ALA A 47 -7.32 -7.03 1.07
CA ALA A 47 -8.78 -6.90 0.96
C ALA A 47 -9.37 -7.93 -0.01
N ARG A 48 -8.67 -8.20 -1.12
CA ARG A 48 -9.07 -9.23 -2.10
C ARG A 48 -9.04 -10.64 -1.51
N ASP A 49 -8.09 -10.91 -0.63
CA ASP A 49 -7.94 -12.16 0.13
C ASP A 49 -9.00 -12.33 1.23
N GLY A 50 -9.80 -11.30 1.49
CA GLY A 50 -10.88 -11.35 2.46
C GLY A 50 -10.46 -11.05 3.89
N GLN A 51 -9.29 -10.42 4.10
CA GLN A 51 -8.92 -9.88 5.41
C GLN A 51 -9.90 -8.80 5.85
N THR A 52 -10.04 -8.58 7.16
CA THR A 52 -10.90 -7.52 7.66
C THR A 52 -10.22 -6.15 7.54
N VAL A 53 -11.00 -5.06 7.58
CA VAL A 53 -10.45 -3.70 7.62
C VAL A 53 -9.49 -3.54 8.79
N ALA A 54 -9.86 -4.05 9.98
CA ALA A 54 -9.03 -3.96 11.17
C ALA A 54 -7.69 -4.71 11.02
N ASP A 55 -7.72 -5.91 10.40
CA ASP A 55 -6.49 -6.67 10.14
C ASP A 55 -5.57 -5.90 9.19
N LEU A 56 -6.13 -5.29 8.13
CA LEU A 56 -5.36 -4.51 7.17
C LEU A 56 -4.78 -3.21 7.75
N MET A 57 -5.49 -2.58 8.69
CA MET A 57 -4.96 -1.43 9.43
C MET A 57 -3.69 -1.80 10.19
N HIS A 58 -3.65 -2.99 10.79
CA HIS A 58 -2.45 -3.48 11.48
C HIS A 58 -1.39 -4.00 10.49
N TYR A 59 -1.79 -4.82 9.52
CA TYR A 59 -0.89 -5.39 8.53
C TYR A 59 -0.08 -4.31 7.78
N GLY A 60 -0.73 -3.20 7.43
CA GLY A 60 -0.07 -2.09 6.75
C GLY A 60 1.12 -1.48 7.50
N THR A 61 1.19 -1.62 8.83
CA THR A 61 2.32 -1.12 9.63
C THR A 61 3.51 -2.08 9.71
N THR A 62 3.37 -3.27 9.14
CA THR A 62 4.39 -4.34 9.20
C THR A 62 5.18 -4.50 7.90
N LEU A 63 4.78 -3.77 6.85
CA LEU A 63 5.24 -3.99 5.48
C LEU A 63 6.60 -3.36 5.16
N LEU A 64 6.92 -2.22 5.79
CA LEU A 64 8.17 -1.50 5.55
C LEU A 64 8.79 -1.06 6.87
N THR A 65 10.09 -1.22 6.99
CA THR A 65 10.89 -0.67 8.09
C THR A 65 11.61 0.61 7.66
N ARG A 66 12.08 1.40 8.64
CA ARG A 66 12.92 2.59 8.41
C ARG A 66 14.14 2.32 7.54
N GLU A 67 14.75 1.14 7.63
CA GLU A 67 15.96 0.79 6.86
C GLU A 67 15.66 0.58 5.37
N GLN A 68 14.42 0.24 5.03
CA GLN A 68 13.96 -0.06 3.67
C GLN A 68 13.56 1.20 2.88
N VAL A 69 13.53 2.36 3.53
CA VAL A 69 13.15 3.64 2.91
C VAL A 69 14.26 4.68 3.04
N MET A 70 14.19 5.71 2.21
CA MET A 70 15.08 6.87 2.30
C MET A 70 14.85 7.66 3.60
N GLU A 71 15.84 8.45 4.00
CA GLU A 71 15.75 9.30 5.19
C GLU A 71 14.56 10.29 5.09
N GLY A 72 13.83 10.47 6.19
CA GLY A 72 12.68 11.37 6.29
C GLY A 72 11.37 10.82 5.70
N ILE A 73 11.40 9.70 4.95
CA ILE A 73 10.19 9.10 4.37
C ILE A 73 9.16 8.64 5.43
N PRO A 74 9.54 8.00 6.56
CA PRO A 74 8.59 7.62 7.60
C PRO A 74 7.81 8.82 8.15
N GLU A 75 8.49 9.96 8.35
CA GLU A 75 7.88 11.18 8.86
C GLU A 75 6.97 11.87 7.84
N MET A 76 7.26 11.71 6.54
CA MET A 76 6.44 12.25 5.45
C MET A 76 5.14 11.49 5.22
N ILE A 77 5.01 10.26 5.75
CA ILE A 77 3.84 9.40 5.56
C ILE A 77 3.16 9.19 6.93
N PRO A 78 2.39 10.17 7.44
CA PRO A 78 1.68 10.03 8.71
C PRO A 78 0.55 9.00 8.63
N GLU A 79 -0.06 8.84 7.46
CA GLU A 79 -1.05 7.82 7.19
C GLU A 79 -1.15 7.48 5.69
N ILE A 80 -1.68 6.29 5.40
CA ILE A 80 -2.07 5.85 4.06
C ILE A 80 -3.55 5.51 4.08
N GLN A 81 -4.27 6.04 3.10
CA GLN A 81 -5.70 5.79 2.92
C GLN A 81 -5.95 5.13 1.57
N VAL A 82 -6.59 3.95 1.57
CA VAL A 82 -6.90 3.20 0.35
C VAL A 82 -8.32 2.66 0.41
N GLU A 83 -9.10 2.94 -0.63
CA GLU A 83 -10.43 2.33 -0.76
C GLU A 83 -10.33 0.98 -1.49
N ALA A 84 -10.48 -0.10 -0.74
CA ALA A 84 -10.37 -1.47 -1.24
C ALA A 84 -11.75 -2.15 -1.34
N THR A 85 -11.87 -3.14 -2.22
CA THR A 85 -13.11 -3.90 -2.43
C THR A 85 -13.00 -5.22 -1.66
N PHE A 86 -13.78 -5.33 -0.58
CA PHE A 86 -13.87 -6.52 0.27
C PHE A 86 -15.00 -7.43 -0.20
N PRO A 87 -15.09 -8.68 0.31
CA PRO A 87 -16.20 -9.58 0.01
C PRO A 87 -17.58 -8.99 0.32
N ASP A 88 -17.66 -8.05 1.26
CA ASP A 88 -18.89 -7.38 1.70
C ASP A 88 -19.02 -5.93 1.21
N GLY A 89 -18.18 -5.49 0.28
CA GLY A 89 -18.27 -4.20 -0.40
C GLY A 89 -17.03 -3.33 -0.30
N THR A 90 -17.11 -2.13 -0.86
CA THR A 90 -15.99 -1.18 -0.86
C THR A 90 -15.89 -0.45 0.47
N LYS A 91 -14.70 -0.44 1.07
CA LYS A 91 -14.43 0.23 2.35
C LYS A 91 -13.11 1.00 2.28
N LEU A 92 -13.01 2.06 3.07
CA LEU A 92 -11.78 2.81 3.26
C LEU A 92 -10.93 2.14 4.35
N VAL A 93 -9.67 1.86 4.04
CA VAL A 93 -8.66 1.41 5.01
C VAL A 93 -7.72 2.57 5.27
N THR A 94 -7.52 2.91 6.54
CA THR A 94 -6.57 3.94 6.98
C THR A 94 -5.50 3.30 7.85
N VAL A 95 -4.26 3.35 7.40
CA VAL A 95 -3.10 2.87 8.15
C VAL A 95 -2.35 4.08 8.69
N HIS A 96 -2.33 4.25 10.00
CA HIS A 96 -1.56 5.32 10.65
C HIS A 96 -0.12 4.86 10.90
N GLN A 97 0.84 5.78 10.68
CA GLN A 97 2.27 5.54 10.88
C GLN A 97 2.73 4.20 10.29
N PRO A 98 2.55 3.98 8.98
CA PRO A 98 2.77 2.68 8.36
C PRO A 98 4.24 2.22 8.33
N ILE A 99 5.18 3.10 8.69
CA ILE A 99 6.62 2.80 8.69
C ILE A 99 7.16 3.16 10.09
N ALA A 100 7.50 2.13 10.87
CA ALA A 100 8.02 2.25 12.23
C ALA A 100 9.55 2.38 12.25
#